data_AF-A0AAW5GD10-F1
#
_entry.id   AF-A0AAW5GD10-F1
#
_cell.length_a   1.000
_cell.length_b   1.000
_cell.length_c   1.000
_cell.angle_alpha   90.00
_cell.angle_beta   90.00
_cell.angle_gamma   90.00
#
_symmetry.space_group_name_H-M   'P 1'
#
loop_
_entity.id
_entity.type
_entity.pdbx_description
1 polymer ?
#
loop_
_entity_poly.entity_id
_entity_poly.type
_entity_poly.pdbx_seq_one_letter_code
_entity_poly.pdbx_strand_id
1 'polypeptide(L)'
;MRLSRSLCKVVGDVIANTGSHTALESLFFSAGAPGEPPQGSHGTKWKDWLYLTGQDTEVDSLSVLGGVIEEFMDLPPKQGSPEFFEWSEKRERVEAALHDNGFRYYRFGRILPLGHIPADDIPYEETLRITQQPVIPQKVEALLERLVKGLQRAMHPLTHRRKGSQNLTFNNEYDVQDLLHSLLRPWIQDIRPEEFTPSYAGSSTRMDFLLPAHELVLETKIVRDRSHAKKIGDELIIDIEHYRRHSECKNLWCVIYDPNKYITNSQGLKTDLEGERSSKDGRVLVKVHVI
;
A
#
# COMPACT_ATOMS: atom_id res chain seq x y z
N MET A 1 6.85 -28.83 -10.91
CA MET A 1 8.34 -28.92 -10.92
C MET A 1 8.76 -30.31 -10.45
N ARG A 2 9.94 -30.81 -10.81
CA ARG A 2 10.34 -32.14 -10.34
C ARG A 2 10.80 -32.12 -8.88
N LEU A 3 10.27 -33.03 -8.08
CA LEU A 3 10.75 -33.28 -6.71
C LEU A 3 11.73 -34.45 -6.74
N SER A 4 12.94 -34.25 -6.22
CA SER A 4 13.93 -35.32 -6.17
C SER A 4 13.55 -36.38 -5.14
N ARG A 5 13.97 -37.63 -5.38
CA ARG A 5 13.74 -38.73 -4.44
C ARG A 5 14.36 -38.49 -3.05
N SER A 6 15.46 -37.75 -2.98
CA SER A 6 16.11 -37.40 -1.71
C SER A 6 15.25 -36.44 -0.90
N LEU A 7 14.70 -35.39 -1.55
CA LEU A 7 13.78 -34.45 -0.90
C LEU A 7 12.51 -35.17 -0.42
N CYS A 8 11.89 -35.97 -1.29
CA CYS A 8 10.68 -36.73 -0.93
C CYS A 8 10.93 -37.68 0.24
N LYS A 9 12.12 -38.31 0.33
CA LYS A 9 12.47 -39.19 1.46
C LYS A 9 12.58 -38.42 2.78
N VAL A 10 13.28 -37.30 2.78
CA VAL A 10 13.46 -36.47 3.99
C VAL A 10 12.10 -36.00 4.50
N VAL A 11 11.26 -35.47 3.61
CA VAL A 11 9.94 -34.97 3.98
C VAL A 11 9.00 -36.10 4.40
N GLY A 12 8.99 -37.21 3.65
CA GLY A 12 8.19 -38.39 3.95
C GLY A 12 8.49 -38.96 5.34
N ASP A 13 9.76 -38.98 5.76
CA ASP A 13 10.16 -39.45 7.09
C ASP A 13 9.69 -38.52 8.22
N VAL A 14 9.69 -37.21 7.97
CA VAL A 14 9.26 -36.20 8.94
C VAL A 14 7.76 -36.31 9.19
N ILE A 15 6.97 -36.33 8.12
CA ILE A 15 5.50 -36.39 8.22
C ILE A 15 4.98 -37.77 8.59
N ALA A 16 5.75 -38.85 8.36
CA ALA A 16 5.33 -40.19 8.77
C ALA A 16 5.07 -40.31 10.28
N ASN A 17 5.59 -39.39 11.10
CA ASN A 17 5.41 -39.43 12.56
C ASN A 17 4.33 -38.45 13.05
N THR A 18 3.65 -37.71 12.17
CA THR A 18 2.69 -36.65 12.58
C THR A 18 1.24 -37.11 12.66
N GLY A 19 0.89 -38.26 12.05
CA GLY A 19 -0.49 -38.74 12.05
C GLY A 19 -0.64 -40.18 11.56
N SER A 20 -1.88 -40.66 11.58
CA SER A 20 -2.25 -41.96 11.00
C SER A 20 -2.32 -41.89 9.47
N HIS A 21 -2.41 -43.06 8.82
CA HIS A 21 -2.61 -43.14 7.37
C HIS A 21 -3.78 -42.29 6.88
N THR A 22 -4.93 -42.36 7.54
CA THR A 22 -6.13 -41.59 7.15
C THR A 22 -5.94 -40.08 7.32
N ALA A 23 -5.24 -39.65 8.37
CA ALA A 23 -4.97 -38.23 8.60
C ALA A 23 -4.02 -37.66 7.55
N LEU A 24 -2.95 -38.39 7.24
CA LEU A 24 -1.99 -37.99 6.22
C LEU A 24 -2.56 -38.08 4.81
N GLU A 25 -3.42 -39.06 4.50
CA GLU A 25 -4.18 -39.07 3.24
C GLU A 25 -5.03 -37.81 3.08
N SER A 26 -5.78 -37.45 4.13
CA SER A 26 -6.59 -36.22 4.12
C SER A 26 -5.72 -34.97 3.92
N LEU A 27 -4.53 -34.92 4.53
CA LEU A 27 -3.56 -33.83 4.36
C LEU A 27 -3.03 -33.74 2.92
N PHE A 28 -2.68 -34.87 2.31
CA PHE A 28 -2.23 -34.89 0.92
C PHE A 28 -3.35 -34.46 -0.04
N PHE A 29 -4.58 -34.92 0.19
CA PHE A 29 -5.73 -34.49 -0.61
C PHE A 29 -6.01 -32.99 -0.45
N SER A 30 -5.98 -32.46 0.77
CA SER A 30 -6.20 -31.02 1.00
C SER A 30 -5.07 -30.16 0.42
N ALA A 31 -3.85 -30.68 0.39
CA ALA A 31 -2.70 -30.06 -0.27
C ALA A 31 -2.74 -30.15 -1.80
N GLY A 32 -3.67 -30.93 -2.39
CA GLY A 32 -3.84 -31.06 -3.84
C GLY A 32 -2.99 -32.15 -4.49
N ALA A 33 -2.59 -33.19 -3.75
CA ALA A 33 -1.84 -34.31 -4.32
C ALA A 33 -2.68 -35.08 -5.37
N PRO A 34 -2.09 -35.46 -6.51
CA PRO A 34 -2.81 -36.13 -7.59
C PRO A 34 -3.03 -37.60 -7.31
N GLY A 35 -4.06 -38.15 -7.96
CA GLY A 35 -4.33 -39.57 -8.00
C GLY A 35 -4.67 -40.20 -6.66
N GLU A 36 -4.63 -41.54 -6.65
CA GLU A 36 -4.94 -42.33 -5.45
C GLU A 36 -3.70 -42.50 -4.55
N PRO A 37 -3.87 -42.58 -3.22
CA PRO A 37 -2.77 -42.79 -2.30
C PRO A 37 -1.98 -44.07 -2.64
N PRO A 38 -0.65 -43.99 -2.77
CA PRO A 38 0.17 -45.16 -3.09
C PRO A 38 0.06 -46.28 -2.05
N GLN A 39 0.30 -47.52 -2.47
CA GLN A 39 0.38 -48.65 -1.55
C GLN A 39 1.80 -48.77 -0.98
N GLY A 40 1.92 -49.08 0.31
CA GLY A 40 3.23 -49.25 0.95
C GLY A 40 3.20 -49.05 2.46
N SER A 41 4.36 -49.23 3.09
CA SER A 41 4.54 -48.95 4.52
C SER A 41 4.43 -47.44 4.82
N HIS A 42 4.15 -47.09 6.08
CA HIS A 42 3.90 -45.71 6.52
C HIS A 42 4.91 -44.69 5.96
N GLY A 43 6.21 -44.91 6.14
CA GLY A 43 7.23 -43.99 5.61
C GLY A 43 7.46 -44.06 4.10
N THR A 44 7.09 -45.16 3.44
CA THR A 44 7.29 -45.34 1.99
C THR A 44 6.18 -44.67 1.18
N LYS A 45 4.94 -44.75 1.68
CA LYS A 45 3.76 -44.20 1.03
C LYS A 45 3.88 -42.70 0.74
N TRP A 46 4.29 -41.91 1.74
CA TRP A 46 4.30 -40.45 1.62
C TRP A 46 5.41 -39.93 0.72
N LYS A 47 6.62 -40.51 0.80
CA LYS A 47 7.72 -40.16 -0.11
C LYS A 47 7.37 -40.50 -1.57
N ASP A 48 6.68 -41.62 -1.79
CA ASP A 48 6.34 -42.07 -3.14
C ASP A 48 5.22 -41.22 -3.70
N TRP A 49 4.25 -40.80 -2.87
CA TRP A 49 3.21 -39.87 -3.30
C TRP A 49 3.78 -38.50 -3.65
N LEU A 50 4.65 -37.92 -2.81
CA LEU A 50 5.36 -36.68 -3.14
C LEU A 50 6.17 -36.81 -4.43
N TYR A 51 6.83 -37.95 -4.64
CA TYR A 51 7.58 -38.18 -5.87
C TYR A 51 6.64 -38.22 -7.08
N LEU A 52 5.51 -38.92 -7.00
CA LEU A 52 4.50 -38.95 -8.07
C LEU A 52 3.95 -37.54 -8.36
N THR A 53 3.64 -36.75 -7.31
CA THR A 53 3.26 -35.34 -7.45
C THR A 53 4.31 -34.53 -8.20
N GLY A 54 5.60 -34.76 -7.94
CA GLY A 54 6.70 -34.09 -8.65
C GLY A 54 6.85 -34.51 -10.11
N GLN A 55 6.29 -35.64 -10.52
CA GLN A 55 6.36 -36.15 -11.89
C GLN A 55 5.16 -35.76 -12.74
N ASP A 56 4.07 -35.33 -12.11
CA ASP A 56 2.87 -34.84 -12.77
C ASP A 56 3.10 -33.40 -13.30
N THR A 57 2.80 -33.16 -14.57
CA THR A 57 2.96 -31.84 -15.20
C THR A 57 1.78 -30.91 -14.93
N GLU A 58 0.64 -31.45 -14.55
CA GLU A 58 -0.60 -30.70 -14.33
C GLU A 58 -0.74 -30.23 -12.87
N VAL A 59 0.18 -30.66 -11.99
CA VAL A 59 0.15 -30.33 -10.57
C VAL A 59 1.28 -29.39 -10.18
N ASP A 60 0.93 -28.37 -9.39
CA ASP A 60 1.93 -27.58 -8.68
C ASP A 60 2.52 -28.39 -7.52
N SER A 61 3.52 -29.20 -7.85
CA SER A 61 4.27 -30.03 -6.93
C SER A 61 4.83 -29.28 -5.71
N LEU A 62 5.19 -27.99 -5.85
CA LEU A 62 5.77 -27.21 -4.75
C LEU A 62 4.68 -26.73 -3.80
N SER A 63 3.51 -26.36 -4.33
CA SER A 63 2.32 -26.06 -3.53
C SER A 63 1.90 -27.28 -2.70
N VAL A 64 1.81 -28.46 -3.32
CA VAL A 64 1.47 -29.71 -2.61
C VAL A 64 2.51 -30.02 -1.54
N LEU A 65 3.81 -29.99 -1.89
CA LEU A 65 4.89 -30.24 -0.93
C LEU A 65 4.82 -29.28 0.26
N GLY A 66 4.56 -28.00 -0.02
CA GLY A 66 4.43 -26.93 0.96
C GLY A 66 3.26 -27.12 1.90
N GLY A 67 2.06 -27.41 1.37
CA GLY A 67 0.88 -27.70 2.17
C GLY A 67 1.03 -28.94 3.06
N VAL A 68 1.73 -29.97 2.56
CA VAL A 68 2.01 -31.19 3.35
C VAL A 68 2.94 -30.91 4.53
N ILE A 69 3.90 -29.99 4.41
CA ILE A 69 4.87 -29.70 5.49
C ILE A 69 4.52 -28.47 6.32
N GLU A 70 3.51 -27.70 5.94
CA GLU A 70 3.17 -26.40 6.54
C GLU A 70 3.04 -26.50 8.07
N GLU A 71 2.17 -27.37 8.56
CA GLU A 71 1.92 -27.51 9.99
C GLU A 71 3.20 -27.87 10.75
N PHE A 72 4.00 -28.80 10.22
CA PHE A 72 5.28 -29.18 10.80
C PHE A 72 6.27 -28.01 10.82
N MET A 73 6.36 -27.23 9.75
CA MET A 73 7.34 -26.15 9.60
C MET A 73 6.97 -24.89 10.39
N ASP A 74 5.67 -24.61 10.58
CA ASP A 74 5.15 -23.37 11.16
C ASP A 74 4.68 -23.51 12.62
N LEU A 75 4.48 -24.72 13.14
CA LEU A 75 4.00 -24.97 14.50
C LEU A 75 5.09 -25.65 15.38
N PRO A 76 6.02 -24.88 15.97
CA PRO A 76 7.03 -25.45 16.85
C PRO A 76 6.43 -26.00 18.16
N PRO A 77 6.99 -27.10 18.72
CA PRO A 77 6.70 -27.53 20.08
C PRO A 77 7.06 -26.47 21.13
N LYS A 78 6.69 -26.71 22.39
CA LYS A 78 7.00 -25.79 23.49
C LYS A 78 8.51 -25.59 23.61
N GLN A 79 8.94 -24.33 23.48
CA GLN A 79 10.35 -23.96 23.53
C GLN A 79 11.05 -24.50 24.79
N GLY A 80 12.19 -25.17 24.59
CA GLY A 80 13.00 -25.77 25.66
C GLY A 80 12.58 -27.18 26.07
N SER A 81 11.57 -27.79 25.46
CA SER A 81 11.23 -29.21 25.68
C SER A 81 12.14 -30.15 24.85
N PRO A 82 12.30 -31.43 25.23
CA PRO A 82 13.02 -32.42 24.42
C PRO A 82 12.51 -32.50 22.97
N GLU A 83 11.20 -32.41 22.79
CA GLU A 83 10.53 -32.44 21.49
C GLU A 83 10.87 -31.21 20.64
N PHE A 84 11.14 -30.05 21.25
CA PHE A 84 11.59 -28.85 20.52
C PHE A 84 12.96 -29.06 19.88
N PHE A 85 13.89 -29.72 20.58
CA PHE A 85 15.22 -30.03 20.02
C PHE A 85 15.13 -31.02 18.86
N GLU A 86 14.36 -32.10 19.04
CA GLU A 86 14.12 -33.08 17.97
C GLU A 86 13.42 -32.44 16.75
N TRP A 87 12.43 -31.58 16.99
CA TRP A 87 11.77 -30.82 15.93
C TRP A 87 12.74 -29.88 15.21
N SER A 88 13.60 -29.17 15.95
CA SER A 88 14.57 -28.24 15.38
C SER A 88 15.56 -28.95 14.44
N GLU A 89 16.07 -30.11 14.85
CA GLU A 89 16.96 -30.93 14.00
C GLU A 89 16.24 -31.43 12.74
N LYS A 90 15.00 -31.91 12.88
CA LYS A 90 14.19 -32.36 11.72
C LYS A 90 13.88 -31.21 10.77
N ARG A 91 13.57 -30.02 11.31
CA ARG A 91 13.28 -28.82 10.52
C ARG A 91 14.51 -28.36 9.76
N GLU A 92 15.67 -28.28 10.41
CA GLU A 92 16.94 -27.94 9.74
C GLU A 92 17.27 -28.93 8.62
N ARG A 93 17.01 -30.23 8.84
CA ARG A 93 17.19 -31.25 7.81
C ARG A 93 16.26 -31.06 6.61
N VAL A 94 15.01 -30.64 6.81
CA VAL A 94 14.08 -30.30 5.72
C VAL A 94 14.55 -29.05 4.98
N GLU A 95 14.98 -28.00 5.70
CA GLU A 95 15.50 -26.77 5.09
C GLU A 95 16.75 -27.04 4.25
N ALA A 96 17.69 -27.85 4.75
CA ALA A 96 18.87 -28.27 4.01
C ALA A 96 18.50 -29.07 2.76
N ALA A 97 17.56 -30.02 2.87
CA ALA A 97 17.10 -30.80 1.72
C ALA A 97 16.41 -29.93 0.66
N LEU A 98 15.62 -28.94 1.07
CA LEU A 98 15.05 -27.96 0.15
C LEU A 98 16.16 -27.14 -0.51
N HIS A 99 17.11 -26.64 0.27
CA HIS A 99 18.21 -25.82 -0.21
C HIS A 99 19.08 -26.55 -1.25
N ASP A 100 19.44 -27.80 -0.99
CA ASP A 100 20.23 -28.63 -1.91
C ASP A 100 19.50 -28.94 -3.21
N ASN A 101 18.16 -28.90 -3.19
CA ASN A 101 17.32 -29.03 -4.37
C ASN A 101 17.00 -27.68 -5.02
N GLY A 102 17.67 -26.61 -4.58
CA GLY A 102 17.47 -25.27 -5.10
C GLY A 102 16.12 -24.70 -4.71
N PHE A 103 15.62 -24.97 -3.50
CA PHE A 103 14.37 -24.44 -2.96
C PHE A 103 14.54 -23.80 -1.57
N ARG A 104 13.62 -22.91 -1.20
CA ARG A 104 13.53 -22.31 0.13
C ARG A 104 12.09 -22.32 0.61
N TYR A 105 11.90 -22.71 1.87
CA TYR A 105 10.62 -22.62 2.55
C TYR A 105 10.37 -21.22 3.12
N TYR A 106 9.12 -20.80 3.06
CA TYR A 106 8.54 -19.62 3.70
C TYR A 106 7.26 -20.05 4.41
N ARG A 107 6.92 -19.33 5.47
CA ARG A 107 5.70 -19.54 6.25
C ARG A 107 4.45 -19.66 5.36
N PHE A 108 3.43 -20.36 5.89
CA PHE A 108 2.20 -20.70 5.18
C PHE A 108 2.43 -21.65 3.99
N GLY A 109 3.32 -22.64 4.15
CA GLY A 109 3.51 -23.69 3.16
C GLY A 109 4.13 -23.24 1.84
N ARG A 110 4.81 -22.09 1.78
CA ARG A 110 5.31 -21.53 0.52
C ARG A 110 6.72 -22.01 0.23
N ILE A 111 6.92 -22.74 -0.87
CA ILE A 111 8.25 -23.21 -1.30
C ILE A 111 8.62 -22.55 -2.64
N LEU A 112 9.77 -21.88 -2.70
CA LEU A 112 10.23 -21.14 -3.89
C LEU A 112 11.64 -21.59 -4.32
N PRO A 113 11.96 -21.63 -5.62
CA PRO A 113 13.30 -21.94 -6.08
C PRO A 113 14.37 -20.89 -5.73
N LEU A 114 15.52 -21.33 -5.21
CA LEU A 114 16.73 -20.53 -4.97
C LEU A 114 17.33 -20.07 -6.30
N GLY A 115 17.46 -18.76 -6.49
CA GLY A 115 17.82 -18.15 -7.78
C GLY A 115 16.63 -17.45 -8.46
N HIS A 116 15.40 -17.79 -8.07
CA HIS A 116 14.30 -16.82 -8.10
C HIS A 116 14.39 -16.00 -6.81
N ILE A 117 15.32 -15.04 -6.77
CA ILE A 117 15.00 -13.79 -6.08
C ILE A 117 13.73 -13.34 -6.82
N PRO A 118 12.60 -13.05 -6.16
CA PRO A 118 11.60 -12.25 -6.84
C PRO A 118 12.36 -11.00 -7.27
N ALA A 119 12.62 -10.86 -8.57
CA ALA A 119 12.58 -9.53 -9.10
C ALA A 119 11.30 -8.94 -8.53
N ASP A 120 11.30 -7.66 -8.17
CA ASP A 120 10.06 -6.94 -7.88
C ASP A 120 9.10 -6.88 -9.10
N ASP A 121 9.23 -7.80 -10.05
CA ASP A 121 8.30 -8.13 -11.11
C ASP A 121 7.35 -9.23 -10.62
N ILE A 122 6.34 -8.79 -9.88
CA ILE A 122 5.06 -9.49 -9.74
C ILE A 122 4.57 -9.83 -11.16
N PRO A 123 4.41 -11.11 -11.58
CA PRO A 123 3.74 -11.44 -12.82
C PRO A 123 2.25 -11.14 -12.63
N TYR A 124 1.81 -10.00 -13.15
CA TYR A 124 0.40 -9.73 -13.37
C TYR A 124 -0.07 -10.61 -14.52
N GLU A 125 -0.42 -11.87 -14.25
CA GLU A 125 -1.47 -12.47 -15.07
C GLU A 125 -2.78 -11.79 -14.68
N GLU A 126 -3.46 -11.26 -15.70
CA GLU A 126 -4.78 -10.66 -15.70
C GLU A 126 -5.84 -11.59 -15.10
N THR A 127 -5.78 -11.88 -13.81
CA THR A 127 -7.02 -11.80 -13.06
C THR A 127 -7.29 -10.31 -12.91
N LEU A 128 -7.83 -9.71 -13.99
CA LEU A 128 -8.59 -8.47 -13.94
C LEU A 128 -9.73 -8.68 -12.92
N ARG A 129 -9.40 -8.62 -11.63
CA ARG A 129 -10.25 -7.86 -10.74
C ARG A 129 -10.20 -6.48 -11.35
N ILE A 130 -11.31 -6.10 -11.98
CA ILE A 130 -11.60 -4.74 -12.41
C ILE A 130 -11.65 -3.89 -11.14
N THR A 131 -10.48 -3.64 -10.56
CA THR A 131 -10.26 -2.84 -9.37
C THR A 131 -8.97 -2.10 -9.65
N GLN A 132 -9.13 -1.05 -10.46
CA GLN A 132 -8.24 0.10 -10.63
C GLN A 132 -6.76 -0.20 -10.31
N GLN A 133 -6.01 -0.67 -11.30
CA GLN A 133 -4.56 -0.62 -11.22
C GLN A 133 -4.13 0.82 -10.84
N PRO A 134 -3.15 1.00 -9.93
CA PRO A 134 -2.66 2.34 -9.61
C PRO A 134 -2.02 2.96 -10.85
N VAL A 135 -2.77 3.84 -11.51
CA VAL A 135 -2.30 4.57 -12.70
C VAL A 135 -1.37 5.69 -12.24
N ILE A 136 -0.12 5.68 -12.71
CA ILE A 136 0.78 6.83 -12.58
C ILE A 136 0.16 8.00 -13.35
N PRO A 137 -0.18 9.14 -12.70
CA PRO A 137 -0.73 10.28 -13.40
C PRO A 137 0.28 10.82 -14.42
N GLN A 138 -0.13 10.99 -15.68
CA GLN A 138 0.72 11.56 -16.73
C GLN A 138 0.81 13.09 -16.68
N LYS A 139 -0.08 13.73 -15.90
CA LYS A 139 -0.17 15.19 -15.75
C LYS A 139 -0.11 15.56 -14.28
N VAL A 140 0.58 16.66 -13.94
CA VAL A 140 0.72 17.14 -12.56
C VAL A 140 -0.64 17.45 -11.94
N GLU A 141 -1.58 17.99 -12.70
CA GLU A 141 -2.93 18.30 -12.21
C GLU A 141 -3.67 17.03 -11.80
N ALA A 142 -3.54 15.95 -12.56
CA ALA A 142 -4.16 14.67 -12.23
C ALA A 142 -3.54 14.04 -10.97
N LEU A 143 -2.25 14.24 -10.73
CA LEU A 143 -1.59 13.88 -9.48
C LEU A 143 -2.12 14.72 -8.32
N LEU A 144 -2.07 16.04 -8.44
CA LEU A 144 -2.50 16.98 -7.40
C LEU A 144 -3.96 16.74 -7.01
N GLU A 145 -4.85 16.52 -7.99
CA GLU A 145 -6.27 16.25 -7.73
C GLU A 145 -6.46 14.97 -6.93
N ARG A 146 -5.66 13.92 -7.19
CA ARG A 146 -5.68 12.68 -6.42
C ARG A 146 -5.16 12.88 -5.00
N LEU A 147 -4.08 13.64 -4.83
CA LEU A 147 -3.51 13.94 -3.51
C LEU A 147 -4.50 14.75 -2.66
N VAL A 148 -5.07 15.81 -3.23
CA VAL A 148 -6.07 16.67 -2.57
C VAL A 148 -7.32 15.88 -2.20
N LYS A 149 -7.94 15.15 -3.14
CA LYS A 149 -9.11 14.31 -2.84
C LYS A 149 -8.82 13.15 -1.89
N GLY A 150 -7.56 12.71 -1.83
CA GLY A 150 -7.09 11.64 -0.95
C GLY A 150 -6.74 12.11 0.46
N LEU A 151 -6.70 13.42 0.72
CA LEU A 151 -6.14 13.98 1.95
C LEU A 151 -6.84 13.49 3.22
N GLN A 152 -8.18 13.48 3.24
CA GLN A 152 -8.94 12.96 4.39
C GLN A 152 -8.64 11.47 4.66
N ARG A 153 -8.46 10.67 3.60
CA ARG A 153 -8.08 9.27 3.73
C ARG A 153 -6.65 9.11 4.27
N ALA A 154 -5.74 9.99 3.88
CA ALA A 154 -4.37 10.02 4.39
C ALA A 154 -4.30 10.45 5.87
N MET A 155 -5.20 11.32 6.32
CA MET A 155 -5.30 11.73 7.72
C MET A 155 -5.78 10.60 8.64
N HIS A 156 -6.68 9.73 8.18
CA HIS A 156 -7.30 8.68 9.00
C HIS A 156 -6.31 7.78 9.78
N PRO A 157 -5.28 7.16 9.16
CA PRO A 157 -4.31 6.35 9.91
C PRO A 157 -3.42 7.17 10.86
N LEU A 158 -3.31 8.49 10.66
CA LEU A 158 -2.55 9.40 11.51
C LEU A 158 -3.35 9.83 12.75
N THR A 159 -4.67 9.91 12.63
CA THR A 159 -5.60 10.20 13.74
C THR A 159 -5.97 8.94 14.53
N HIS A 160 -5.90 7.75 13.92
CA HIS A 160 -6.25 6.45 14.53
C HIS A 160 -5.04 5.52 14.62
N ARG A 161 -4.02 5.92 15.38
CA ARG A 161 -2.76 5.16 15.46
C ARG A 161 -2.88 3.95 16.39
N ARG A 162 -1.87 3.07 16.32
CA ARG A 162 -1.77 1.87 17.15
C ARG A 162 -1.73 2.24 18.64
N LYS A 163 -2.29 1.36 19.48
CA LYS A 163 -2.33 1.53 20.94
C LYS A 163 -0.95 1.91 21.49
N GLY A 164 -0.89 2.98 22.30
CA GLY A 164 0.34 3.50 22.89
C GLY A 164 1.09 4.53 22.03
N SER A 165 0.64 4.81 20.80
CA SER A 165 1.17 5.91 19.98
C SER A 165 0.38 7.21 20.19
N GLN A 166 1.05 8.36 20.08
CA GLN A 166 0.38 9.66 20.06
C GLN A 166 -0.33 9.90 18.73
N ASN A 167 -1.65 10.08 18.78
CA ASN A 167 -2.45 10.45 17.60
C ASN A 167 -2.11 11.87 17.15
N LEU A 168 -2.11 12.10 15.84
CA LEU A 168 -2.04 13.44 15.26
C LEU A 168 -3.45 14.05 15.21
N THR A 169 -3.54 15.37 15.26
CA THR A 169 -4.79 16.13 15.12
C THR A 169 -4.63 17.18 14.04
N PHE A 170 -5.70 17.46 13.29
CA PHE A 170 -5.73 18.45 12.22
C PHE A 170 -6.75 19.53 12.57
N ASN A 171 -6.33 20.51 13.37
CA ASN A 171 -7.19 21.52 13.97
C ASN A 171 -7.03 22.90 13.33
N ASN A 172 -5.90 23.14 12.66
CA ASN A 172 -5.59 24.40 11.98
C ASN A 172 -5.08 24.16 10.56
N GLU A 173 -4.90 25.24 9.80
CA GLU A 173 -4.43 25.21 8.42
C GLU A 173 -3.02 24.61 8.31
N TYR A 174 -2.10 24.94 9.22
CA TYR A 174 -0.72 24.43 9.22
C TYR A 174 -0.66 22.90 9.35
N ASP A 175 -1.51 22.29 10.17
CA ASP A 175 -1.56 20.82 10.29
C ASP A 175 -1.90 20.16 8.93
N VAL A 176 -2.83 20.78 8.18
CA VAL A 176 -3.25 20.32 6.85
C VAL A 176 -2.14 20.57 5.83
N GLN A 177 -1.47 21.71 5.91
CA GLN A 177 -0.32 22.07 5.08
C GLN A 177 0.82 21.07 5.26
N ASP A 178 1.20 20.73 6.48
CA ASP A 178 2.30 19.79 6.76
C ASP A 178 2.06 18.42 6.13
N LEU A 179 0.82 17.91 6.23
CA LEU A 179 0.46 16.66 5.58
C LEU A 179 0.47 16.79 4.06
N LEU A 180 -0.13 17.85 3.51
CA LEU A 180 -0.14 18.06 2.05
C LEU A 180 1.28 18.17 1.50
N HIS A 181 2.15 18.93 2.15
CA HIS A 181 3.57 19.05 1.81
C HIS A 181 4.27 17.70 1.83
N SER A 182 4.02 16.89 2.86
CA SER A 182 4.57 15.52 2.97
C SER A 182 4.11 14.62 1.83
N LEU A 183 2.87 14.79 1.35
CA LEU A 183 2.32 14.05 0.20
C LEU A 183 2.86 14.53 -1.14
N LEU A 184 3.24 15.81 -1.26
CA LEU A 184 3.76 16.42 -2.49
C LEU A 184 5.25 16.10 -2.73
N ARG A 185 6.08 16.13 -1.68
CA ARG A 185 7.55 15.98 -1.79
C ARG A 185 8.06 14.76 -2.55
N PRO A 186 7.41 13.58 -2.49
CA PRO A 186 7.86 12.43 -3.28
C PRO A 186 7.72 12.62 -4.80
N TRP A 187 6.90 13.58 -5.24
CA TRP A 187 6.55 13.76 -6.64
C TRP A 187 7.04 15.07 -7.25
N ILE A 188 7.17 16.12 -6.43
CA ILE A 188 7.49 17.46 -6.89
C ILE A 188 8.79 17.90 -6.22
N GLN A 189 9.80 18.14 -7.06
CA GLN A 189 11.16 18.42 -6.61
C GLN A 189 11.33 19.84 -6.06
N ASP A 190 10.68 20.84 -6.70
CA ASP A 190 10.72 22.25 -6.30
C ASP A 190 9.35 22.68 -5.76
N ILE A 191 9.28 22.80 -4.43
CA ILE A 191 8.13 23.32 -3.68
C ILE A 191 8.67 24.45 -2.82
N ARG A 192 8.17 25.68 -3.02
CA ARG A 192 8.51 26.84 -2.19
C ARG A 192 7.38 27.08 -1.19
N PRO A 193 7.52 26.64 0.07
CA PRO A 193 6.57 26.99 1.11
C PRO A 193 6.76 28.45 1.51
N GLU A 194 5.68 29.10 1.92
CA GLU A 194 5.74 30.42 2.57
C GLU A 194 6.30 31.58 1.70
N GLU A 195 6.13 31.52 0.38
CA GLU A 195 6.60 32.55 -0.55
C GLU A 195 5.73 33.83 -0.47
N PHE A 196 6.36 35.00 -0.37
CA PHE A 196 5.65 36.28 -0.23
C PHE A 196 5.21 36.88 -1.57
N THR A 197 4.02 37.46 -1.61
CA THR A 197 3.58 38.27 -2.75
C THR A 197 4.11 39.70 -2.71
N PRO A 198 4.20 40.39 -3.87
CA PRO A 198 4.43 41.82 -3.90
C PRO A 198 3.40 42.56 -3.03
N SER A 199 3.83 43.59 -2.29
CA SER A 199 2.96 44.32 -1.38
C SER A 199 1.76 44.96 -2.10
N TYR A 200 0.57 44.78 -1.55
CA TYR A 200 -0.67 45.38 -2.01
C TYR A 200 -1.34 46.14 -0.86
N ALA A 201 -1.72 47.40 -1.09
CA ALA A 201 -2.33 48.26 -0.07
C ALA A 201 -1.61 48.30 1.30
N GLY A 202 -0.28 48.09 1.32
CA GLY A 202 0.54 48.07 2.53
C GLY A 202 0.66 46.71 3.23
N SER A 203 0.09 45.63 2.69
CA SER A 203 0.25 44.26 3.19
C SER A 203 0.82 43.32 2.12
N SER A 204 1.63 42.34 2.54
CA SER A 204 2.05 41.21 1.72
C SER A 204 1.40 39.95 2.27
N THR A 205 0.79 39.15 1.41
CA THR A 205 0.29 37.82 1.78
C THR A 205 1.32 36.77 1.45
N ARG A 206 1.22 35.65 2.14
CA ARG A 206 2.18 34.56 2.06
C ARG A 206 1.46 33.34 1.49
N MET A 207 1.95 32.85 0.37
CA MET A 207 1.39 31.67 -0.30
C MET A 207 1.80 30.41 0.47
N ASP A 208 0.88 29.46 0.60
CA ASP A 208 1.18 28.21 1.31
C ASP A 208 2.21 27.38 0.54
N PHE A 209 1.95 27.05 -0.73
CA PHE A 209 2.90 26.35 -1.59
C PHE A 209 2.92 26.93 -3.01
N LEU A 210 4.06 27.48 -3.43
CA LEU A 210 4.33 27.77 -4.83
C LEU A 210 5.08 26.60 -5.46
N LEU A 211 4.61 26.17 -6.65
CA LEU A 211 5.22 25.16 -7.51
C LEU A 211 5.73 25.86 -8.79
N PRO A 212 6.97 26.40 -8.80
CA PRO A 212 7.43 27.31 -9.85
C PRO A 212 7.40 26.69 -11.25
N ALA A 213 7.84 25.43 -11.37
CA ALA A 213 7.87 24.69 -12.63
C ALA A 213 6.48 24.48 -13.26
N HIS A 214 5.41 24.68 -12.49
CA HIS A 214 4.01 24.50 -12.91
C HIS A 214 3.21 25.81 -12.87
N GLU A 215 3.86 26.92 -12.52
CA GLU A 215 3.23 28.23 -12.27
C GLU A 215 1.95 28.11 -11.42
N LEU A 216 1.98 27.23 -10.42
CA LEU A 216 0.82 26.81 -9.65
C LEU A 216 1.02 27.08 -8.17
N VAL A 217 -0.01 27.66 -7.55
CA VAL A 217 -0.09 27.86 -6.09
C VAL A 217 -1.17 26.96 -5.53
N LEU A 218 -0.85 26.25 -4.45
CA LEU A 218 -1.83 25.59 -3.60
C LEU A 218 -2.04 26.47 -2.37
N GLU A 219 -3.29 26.86 -2.12
CA GLU A 219 -3.72 27.61 -0.93
C GLU A 219 -4.64 26.70 -0.12
N THR A 220 -4.39 26.54 1.17
CA THR A 220 -5.13 25.63 2.04
C THR A 220 -5.95 26.41 3.07
N LYS A 221 -7.17 25.95 3.31
CA LYS A 221 -8.04 26.51 4.37
C LYS A 221 -8.72 25.37 5.12
N ILE A 222 -8.98 25.55 6.42
CA ILE A 222 -9.79 24.62 7.21
C ILE A 222 -11.08 25.28 7.68
N VAL A 223 -12.20 24.57 7.56
CA VAL A 223 -13.49 25.04 8.04
C VAL A 223 -13.69 24.60 9.48
N ARG A 224 -13.48 25.54 10.41
CA ARG A 224 -13.52 25.29 11.86
C ARG A 224 -14.95 25.15 12.40
N ASP A 225 -15.87 25.97 11.89
CA ASP A 225 -17.27 25.99 12.32
C ASP A 225 -18.19 26.60 11.24
N ARG A 226 -19.50 26.63 11.53
CA ARG A 226 -20.52 27.20 10.62
C ARG A 226 -20.41 28.72 10.40
N SER A 227 -19.81 29.46 11.33
CA SER A 227 -19.56 30.89 11.18
C SER A 227 -18.39 31.12 10.23
N HIS A 228 -17.30 30.37 10.39
CA HIS A 228 -16.15 30.38 9.50
C HIS A 228 -16.52 29.98 8.07
N ALA A 229 -17.36 28.96 7.91
CA ALA A 229 -17.85 28.52 6.60
C ALA A 229 -18.49 29.63 5.76
N LYS A 230 -19.06 30.66 6.40
CA LYS A 230 -19.67 31.82 5.71
C LYS A 230 -18.64 32.86 5.26
N LYS A 231 -17.46 32.89 5.86
CA LYS A 231 -16.40 33.89 5.62
C LYS A 231 -15.29 33.38 4.72
N ILE A 232 -15.19 32.06 4.54
CA ILE A 232 -14.12 31.42 3.77
C ILE A 232 -14.03 31.95 2.32
N GLY A 233 -15.16 32.31 1.72
CA GLY A 233 -15.20 32.92 0.39
C GLY A 233 -14.54 34.30 0.36
N ASP A 234 -14.79 35.14 1.37
CA ASP A 234 -14.21 36.48 1.46
C ASP A 234 -12.68 36.42 1.62
N GLU A 235 -12.20 35.47 2.43
CA GLU A 235 -10.76 35.22 2.59
C GLU A 235 -10.11 34.81 1.27
N LEU A 236 -10.71 33.85 0.56
CA LEU A 236 -10.18 33.38 -0.72
C LEU A 236 -10.23 34.45 -1.81
N ILE A 237 -11.21 35.36 -1.81
CA ILE A 237 -11.26 36.48 -2.75
C ILE A 237 -10.03 37.39 -2.56
N ILE A 238 -9.63 37.65 -1.31
CA ILE A 238 -8.43 38.43 -1.00
C ILE A 238 -7.17 37.70 -1.48
N ASP A 239 -7.08 36.40 -1.22
CA ASP A 239 -5.93 35.57 -1.64
C ASP A 239 -5.80 35.55 -3.17
N ILE A 240 -6.90 35.32 -3.90
CA ILE A 240 -6.97 35.37 -5.36
C ILE A 240 -6.49 36.73 -5.90
N GLU A 241 -6.95 37.81 -5.29
CA GLU A 241 -6.59 39.18 -5.68
C GLU A 241 -5.10 39.47 -5.52
N HIS A 242 -4.50 38.98 -4.43
CA HIS A 242 -3.07 39.16 -4.18
C HIS A 242 -2.23 38.26 -5.06
N TYR A 243 -2.61 37.00 -5.22
CA TYR A 243 -1.78 35.99 -5.89
C TYR A 243 -1.72 36.20 -7.40
N ARG A 244 -2.75 36.77 -8.03
CA ARG A 244 -2.73 37.05 -9.48
C ARG A 244 -1.64 38.05 -9.91
N ARG A 245 -1.10 38.83 -8.98
CA ARG A 245 0.01 39.78 -9.21
C ARG A 245 1.37 39.08 -9.17
N HIS A 246 1.44 37.87 -8.64
CA HIS A 246 2.68 37.11 -8.60
C HIS A 246 3.02 36.58 -10.00
N SER A 247 4.22 36.88 -10.48
CA SER A 247 4.63 36.58 -11.85
C SER A 247 4.59 35.08 -12.17
N GLU A 248 4.91 34.24 -11.18
CA GLU A 248 4.92 32.77 -11.26
C GLU A 248 3.58 32.12 -10.82
N CYS A 249 2.51 32.89 -10.56
CA CYS A 249 1.19 32.33 -10.23
C CYS A 249 0.24 32.50 -11.42
N LYS A 250 0.14 31.48 -12.28
CA LYS A 250 -0.87 31.42 -13.35
C LYS A 250 -2.07 30.55 -12.97
N ASN A 251 -1.87 29.60 -12.07
CA ASN A 251 -2.89 28.69 -11.58
C ASN A 251 -2.96 28.78 -10.05
N LEU A 252 -4.16 28.89 -9.50
CA LEU A 252 -4.40 28.88 -8.06
C LEU A 252 -5.41 27.79 -7.72
N TRP A 253 -5.02 26.89 -6.84
CA TRP A 253 -5.85 25.81 -6.33
C TRP A 253 -6.16 26.07 -4.87
N CYS A 254 -7.40 26.43 -4.58
CA CYS A 254 -7.89 26.62 -3.21
C CYS A 254 -8.39 25.28 -2.67
N VAL A 255 -7.68 24.70 -1.70
CA VAL A 255 -7.98 23.44 -1.03
C VAL A 255 -8.63 23.73 0.31
N ILE A 256 -9.95 23.56 0.37
CA ILE A 256 -10.77 23.82 1.55
C ILE A 256 -11.09 22.48 2.22
N TYR A 257 -10.50 22.24 3.39
CA TYR A 257 -10.78 21.07 4.23
C TYR A 257 -11.95 21.35 5.18
N ASP A 258 -13.08 20.67 4.97
CA ASP A 258 -14.31 20.79 5.74
C ASP A 258 -14.75 19.42 6.27
N PRO A 259 -14.03 18.85 7.27
CA PRO A 259 -14.26 17.49 7.75
C PRO A 259 -15.67 17.27 8.29
N ASN A 260 -16.30 18.34 8.77
CA ASN A 260 -17.62 18.32 9.40
C ASN A 260 -18.75 18.80 8.47
N LYS A 261 -18.44 19.12 7.20
CA LYS A 261 -19.40 19.56 6.18
C LYS A 261 -20.21 20.78 6.63
N TYR A 262 -19.56 21.79 7.20
CA TYR A 262 -20.17 23.05 7.60
C TYR A 262 -20.55 23.93 6.41
N ILE A 263 -19.88 23.79 5.26
CA ILE A 263 -20.26 24.43 4.00
C ILE A 263 -21.45 23.68 3.41
N THR A 264 -22.64 24.29 3.47
CA THR A 264 -23.88 23.67 2.99
C THR A 264 -24.07 23.73 1.48
N ASN A 265 -23.53 24.75 0.81
CA ASN A 265 -23.59 24.92 -0.64
C ASN A 265 -22.17 25.03 -1.25
N SER A 266 -21.43 23.93 -1.21
CA SER A 266 -20.07 23.89 -1.75
C SER A 266 -20.03 24.11 -3.27
N GLN A 267 -21.07 23.69 -4.00
CA GLN A 267 -21.14 23.90 -5.44
C GLN A 267 -21.31 25.38 -5.81
N GLY A 268 -22.14 26.13 -5.07
CA GLY A 268 -22.26 27.58 -5.23
C GLY A 268 -20.93 28.29 -5.00
N LEU A 269 -20.28 27.99 -3.85
CA LEU A 269 -18.96 28.54 -3.52
C LEU A 269 -17.92 28.29 -4.62
N LYS A 270 -17.87 27.07 -5.16
CA LYS A 270 -17.00 26.74 -6.30
C LYS A 270 -17.32 27.57 -7.53
N THR A 271 -18.61 27.64 -7.89
CA THR A 271 -19.05 28.36 -9.10
C THR A 271 -18.72 29.85 -9.02
N ASP A 272 -18.82 30.45 -7.83
CA ASP A 272 -18.54 31.87 -7.60
C ASP A 272 -17.04 32.21 -7.62
N LEU A 273 -16.18 31.27 -7.21
CA LEU A 273 -14.73 31.49 -7.08
C LEU A 273 -13.91 30.95 -8.25
N GLU A 274 -14.36 29.89 -8.93
CA GLU A 274 -13.62 29.26 -10.03
C GLU A 274 -13.59 30.14 -11.29
N GLY A 275 -12.63 29.81 -12.16
CA GLY A 275 -12.46 30.44 -13.47
C GLY A 275 -11.30 31.43 -13.53
N GLU A 276 -11.15 32.08 -14.68
CA GLU A 276 -10.09 33.07 -14.88
C GLU A 276 -10.43 34.37 -14.15
N ARG A 277 -9.43 34.96 -13.51
CA ARG A 277 -9.48 36.28 -12.89
C ARG A 277 -8.37 37.11 -13.50
N SER A 278 -8.75 38.12 -14.29
CA SER A 278 -7.81 38.98 -14.99
C SER A 278 -8.00 40.44 -14.60
N SER A 279 -6.90 41.19 -14.61
CA SER A 279 -6.84 42.64 -14.46
C SER A 279 -5.60 43.15 -15.19
N LYS A 280 -5.41 44.47 -15.21
CA LYS A 280 -4.19 45.12 -15.70
C LYS A 280 -2.92 44.65 -14.99
N ASP A 281 -3.06 44.17 -13.75
CA ASP A 281 -1.92 43.79 -12.88
C ASP A 281 -1.56 42.30 -12.98
N GLY A 282 -2.33 41.48 -13.72
CA GLY A 282 -2.06 40.05 -13.86
C GLY A 282 -3.30 39.20 -14.10
N ARG A 283 -3.08 37.89 -14.28
CA ARG A 283 -4.13 36.89 -14.49
C ARG A 283 -3.84 35.63 -13.68
N VAL A 284 -4.89 34.98 -13.19
CA VAL A 284 -4.82 33.68 -12.54
C VAL A 284 -6.04 32.84 -12.88
N LEU A 285 -5.86 31.54 -13.11
CA LEU A 285 -6.93 30.56 -13.26
C LEU A 285 -7.18 29.88 -11.91
N VAL A 286 -8.39 30.04 -11.36
CA VAL A 286 -8.75 29.52 -10.03
C VAL A 286 -9.50 28.21 -10.15
N LYS A 287 -9.12 27.22 -9.33
CA LYS A 287 -9.85 25.98 -9.07
C LYS A 287 -10.09 25.81 -7.57
N VAL A 288 -11.27 25.29 -7.20
CA VAL A 288 -11.67 25.16 -5.79
C VAL A 288 -12.02 23.71 -5.45
N HIS A 289 -11.30 23.16 -4.49
CA HIS A 289 -11.49 21.82 -3.96
C HIS A 289 -12.02 21.90 -2.53
N VAL A 290 -13.30 21.60 -2.34
CA VAL A 290 -13.90 21.37 -1.01
C VAL A 290 -13.83 19.87 -0.72
N ILE A 291 -13.11 19.48 0.34
CA ILE A 291 -12.82 18.09 0.73
C ILE A 291 -13.16 17.82 2.19
#